data_AF-A0A960MID8-F1
#
_entry.id   AF-A0A960MID8-F1
#
_cell.length_a   1.000
_cell.length_b   1.000
_cell.length_c   1.000
_cell.angle_alpha   90.00
_cell.angle_beta   90.00
_cell.angle_gamma   90.00
#
_symmetry.space_group_name_H-M   'P 1'
#
loop_
_entity.id
_entity.type
_entity.pdbx_description
1 polymer ?
#
loop_
_entity_poly.entity_id
_entity_poly.type
_entity_poly.pdbx_seq_one_letter_code
_entity_poly.pdbx_strand_id
1 'polypeptide(L)'
;MSAALRLFLITGIVLMILAISIYALRHFESRPGTSSSGNSGTAVTLNRKPEDQKNEKKSGWVPPEGDPVQRFRELKNGTPQERKDLISNFMALGHERNPDMLIEALKDPDTDVRVFAIESASALTEEESTRVLQAAAANDNPDAREMAWSIAAPYPIPSKVKIYGEALAKGSDANVEEAFEEMSITPEMPLFEMMIYHTLDPNLPDSRKQRLLKEMQLWLEPGGGDVPTFSDPKDLFEWWKA
;
A
#
# COMPACT_ATOMS: atom_id res chain seq x y z
N MET A 1 -16.85 -14.66 -2.68
CA MET A 1 -15.61 -15.47 -2.58
C MET A 1 -15.59 -16.13 -1.21
N SER A 2 -15.35 -17.45 -1.09
CA SER A 2 -15.42 -18.12 0.22
C SER A 2 -14.28 -17.68 1.13
N ALA A 3 -14.49 -17.68 2.45
CA ALA A 3 -13.45 -17.34 3.44
C ALA A 3 -12.19 -18.21 3.29
N ALA A 4 -12.36 -19.47 2.87
CA ALA A 4 -11.25 -20.37 2.55
C ALA A 4 -10.41 -19.88 1.35
N LEU A 5 -11.05 -19.33 0.32
CA LEU A 5 -10.34 -18.82 -0.86
C LEU A 5 -9.59 -17.50 -0.56
N ARG A 6 -10.13 -16.68 0.35
CA ARG A 6 -9.48 -15.45 0.85
C ARG A 6 -8.24 -15.75 1.70
N LEU A 7 -8.33 -16.73 2.60
CA LEU A 7 -7.19 -17.17 3.40
C LEU A 7 -6.06 -17.77 2.55
N PHE A 8 -6.42 -18.52 1.50
CA PHE A 8 -5.46 -19.05 0.53
C PHE A 8 -4.75 -17.95 -0.28
N LEU A 9 -5.46 -16.88 -0.66
CA LEU A 9 -4.84 -15.77 -1.39
C LEU A 9 -3.84 -15.00 -0.50
N ILE A 10 -4.24 -14.68 0.74
CA ILE A 10 -3.40 -13.93 1.68
C ILE A 10 -2.15 -14.74 2.04
N THR A 11 -2.30 -16.04 2.35
CA THR A 11 -1.14 -16.91 2.64
C THR A 11 -0.23 -17.08 1.41
N GLY A 12 -0.78 -17.14 0.20
CA GLY A 12 -0.02 -17.19 -1.04
C GLY A 12 0.84 -15.93 -1.28
N ILE A 13 0.27 -14.75 -1.06
CA ILE A 13 0.96 -13.46 -1.25
C ILE A 13 2.08 -13.30 -0.21
N VAL A 14 1.81 -13.60 1.08
CA VAL A 14 2.82 -13.52 2.15
C VAL A 14 3.98 -14.47 1.89
N LEU A 15 3.71 -15.70 1.42
CA LEU A 15 4.76 -16.65 1.07
C LEU A 15 5.58 -16.19 -0.15
N MET A 16 4.96 -15.53 -1.12
CA MET A 16 5.66 -15.00 -2.29
C MET A 16 6.59 -13.83 -1.91
N ILE A 17 6.14 -12.92 -1.05
CA ILE A 17 6.96 -11.81 -0.52
C ILE A 17 8.14 -12.35 0.29
N LEU A 18 7.90 -13.34 1.16
CA LEU A 18 8.98 -14.03 1.90
C LEU A 18 9.98 -14.71 0.98
N ALA A 19 9.52 -15.35 -0.10
CA ALA A 19 10.39 -16.00 -1.08
C ALA A 19 11.26 -14.98 -1.84
N ILE A 20 10.72 -13.82 -2.21
CA ILE A 20 11.45 -12.74 -2.88
C ILE A 20 12.50 -12.14 -1.92
N SER A 21 12.15 -11.89 -0.67
CA SER A 21 13.07 -11.38 0.35
C SER A 21 14.21 -12.36 0.66
N ILE A 22 13.91 -13.67 0.78
CA ILE A 22 14.93 -14.72 0.98
C ILE A 22 15.82 -14.85 -0.26
N TYR A 23 15.25 -14.74 -1.47
CA TYR A 23 16.01 -14.77 -2.72
C TYR A 23 16.97 -13.56 -2.82
N ALA A 24 16.50 -12.36 -2.50
CA ALA A 24 17.30 -11.15 -2.46
C ALA A 24 18.44 -11.23 -1.42
N LEU A 25 18.17 -11.73 -0.22
CA LEU A 25 19.18 -11.96 0.82
C LEU A 25 20.24 -12.98 0.39
N ARG A 26 19.84 -14.12 -0.21
CA ARG A 26 20.79 -15.14 -0.69
C ARG A 26 21.64 -14.66 -1.86
N HIS A 27 21.14 -13.76 -2.70
CA HIS A 27 21.91 -13.21 -3.82
C HIS A 27 22.78 -12.00 -3.43
N PHE A 28 22.50 -11.36 -2.28
CA PHE A 28 23.35 -10.31 -1.74
C PHE A 28 24.63 -10.85 -1.08
N GLU A 29 24.58 -12.04 -0.44
CA GLU A 29 25.74 -12.68 0.17
C GLU A 29 26.68 -13.39 -0.83
N SER A 30 26.31 -13.46 -2.10
CA SER A 30 27.04 -14.23 -3.13
C SER A 30 27.89 -13.35 -4.07
N ARG A 31 28.53 -12.29 -3.55
CA ARG A 31 29.61 -11.59 -4.27
C ARG A 31 30.98 -11.98 -3.69
N PRO A 32 31.65 -13.03 -4.19
CA PRO A 32 33.02 -13.28 -3.81
C PRO A 32 33.93 -12.26 -4.49
N GLY A 33 34.82 -11.67 -3.69
CA GLY A 33 35.93 -10.87 -4.16
C GLY A 33 36.79 -11.65 -5.15
N THR A 34 37.26 -10.94 -6.17
CA THR A 34 38.19 -11.47 -7.16
C THR A 34 39.52 -11.82 -6.52
N SER A 35 39.84 -13.11 -6.41
CA SER A 35 41.22 -13.59 -6.34
C SER A 35 41.37 -14.95 -7.03
N SER A 36 42.13 -14.94 -8.12
CA SER A 36 43.10 -15.94 -8.61
C SER A 36 43.05 -17.40 -8.11
N SER A 37 43.24 -18.29 -9.09
CA SER A 37 43.90 -19.61 -9.01
C SER A 37 43.03 -20.84 -8.71
N GLY A 38 43.14 -21.86 -9.58
CA GLY A 38 42.94 -23.26 -9.18
C GLY A 38 42.04 -24.09 -10.08
N ASN A 39 42.66 -24.75 -11.05
CA ASN A 39 42.15 -25.81 -11.92
C ASN A 39 41.62 -27.05 -11.14
N SER A 40 40.48 -27.64 -11.55
CA SER A 40 40.34 -29.06 -11.98
C SER A 40 38.93 -29.69 -11.78
N GLY A 41 38.41 -30.31 -12.86
CA GLY A 41 37.41 -31.40 -12.89
C GLY A 41 35.96 -31.05 -12.53
N THR A 42 34.90 -31.43 -13.25
CA THR A 42 34.67 -32.53 -14.19
C THR A 42 33.49 -32.17 -15.11
N ALA A 43 33.59 -32.64 -16.36
CA ALA A 43 32.69 -32.29 -17.46
C ALA A 43 31.38 -33.08 -17.43
N VAL A 44 30.25 -32.36 -17.56
CA VAL A 44 29.01 -32.86 -18.16
C VAL A 44 28.78 -32.04 -19.42
N THR A 45 29.21 -32.59 -20.56
CA THR A 45 29.05 -31.99 -21.88
C THR A 45 27.61 -32.14 -22.38
N LEU A 46 26.77 -31.16 -22.07
CA LEU A 46 25.55 -30.93 -22.84
C LEU A 46 25.96 -30.23 -24.14
N ASN A 47 25.86 -30.98 -25.24
CA ASN A 47 26.20 -30.59 -26.59
C ASN A 47 25.20 -29.53 -27.12
N ARG A 48 25.37 -28.27 -26.71
CA ARG A 48 24.64 -27.11 -27.25
C ARG A 48 25.47 -26.53 -28.40
N LYS A 49 24.83 -26.31 -29.56
CA LYS A 49 25.48 -25.74 -30.75
C LYS A 49 26.11 -24.36 -30.40
N PRO A 50 27.33 -24.04 -30.89
CA PRO A 50 28.03 -22.79 -30.57
C PRO A 50 27.37 -21.51 -31.12
N GLU A 51 26.30 -21.62 -31.90
CA GLU A 51 25.73 -20.49 -32.65
C GLU A 51 24.65 -19.70 -31.88
N ASP A 52 24.12 -20.22 -30.77
CA ASP A 52 23.04 -19.57 -30.01
C ASP A 52 23.52 -18.65 -28.87
N GLN A 53 24.83 -18.44 -28.69
CA GLN A 53 25.41 -17.65 -27.59
C GLN A 53 25.84 -16.22 -27.96
N LYS A 54 25.26 -15.62 -29.01
CA LYS A 54 25.55 -14.23 -29.40
C LYS A 54 24.29 -13.37 -29.44
N ASN A 55 23.75 -13.03 -28.26
CA ASN A 55 23.13 -11.74 -27.98
C ASN A 55 22.62 -11.64 -26.53
N GLU A 56 23.49 -11.92 -25.55
CA GLU A 56 23.32 -11.25 -24.25
C GLU A 56 23.63 -9.76 -24.47
N LYS A 57 22.64 -9.01 -24.94
CA LYS A 57 22.67 -7.55 -24.84
C LYS A 57 22.81 -7.25 -23.35
N LYS A 58 24.04 -6.93 -22.91
CA LYS A 58 24.25 -6.23 -21.64
C LYS A 58 23.24 -5.09 -21.63
N SER A 59 22.24 -5.17 -20.75
CA SER A 59 21.26 -4.11 -20.65
C SER A 59 22.06 -2.85 -20.32
N GLY A 60 22.00 -1.86 -21.20
CA GLY A 60 22.59 -0.55 -20.96
C GLY A 60 21.73 0.19 -19.96
N TRP A 61 21.56 -0.39 -18.76
CA TRP A 61 20.82 0.26 -17.68
C TRP A 61 21.58 1.51 -17.29
N VAL A 62 20.93 2.65 -17.48
CA VAL A 62 21.40 3.95 -17.03
C VAL A 62 20.46 4.35 -15.90
N PRO A 63 20.96 4.52 -14.65
CA PRO A 63 20.13 4.97 -13.56
C PRO A 63 19.45 6.30 -13.93
N PRO A 64 18.16 6.47 -13.61
CA PRO A 64 17.52 7.77 -13.78
C PRO A 64 18.16 8.80 -12.84
N GLU A 65 18.36 10.01 -13.35
CA GLU A 65 18.89 11.14 -12.59
C GLU A 65 17.81 12.21 -12.35
N GLY A 66 18.04 13.05 -11.36
CA GLY A 66 17.19 14.20 -11.04
C GLY A 66 16.00 13.88 -10.15
N ASP A 67 15.03 14.78 -10.13
CA ASP A 67 13.88 14.72 -9.22
C ASP A 67 12.84 13.68 -9.66
N PRO A 68 12.54 12.64 -8.86
CA PRO A 68 11.65 11.54 -9.27
C PRO A 68 10.24 12.01 -9.64
N VAL A 69 9.69 13.01 -8.94
CA VAL A 69 8.37 13.56 -9.24
C VAL A 69 8.35 14.27 -10.59
N GLN A 70 9.34 15.13 -10.85
CA GLN A 70 9.46 15.80 -12.14
C GLN A 70 9.64 14.79 -13.27
N ARG A 71 10.55 13.81 -13.10
CA ARG A 71 10.81 12.79 -14.11
C ARG A 71 9.56 11.97 -14.42
N PHE A 72 8.75 11.63 -13.41
CA PHE A 72 7.48 10.94 -13.62
C PHE A 72 6.50 11.78 -14.46
N ARG A 73 6.36 13.08 -14.14
CA ARG A 73 5.49 14.00 -14.90
C ARG A 73 5.92 14.19 -16.35
N GLU A 74 7.23 14.16 -16.62
CA GLU A 74 7.76 14.26 -17.99
C GLU A 74 7.33 13.07 -18.87
N LEU A 75 7.07 11.91 -18.26
CA LEU A 75 6.54 10.71 -18.94
C LEU A 75 5.02 10.71 -19.12
N LYS A 76 4.35 11.88 -19.06
CA LYS A 76 2.88 11.97 -19.26
C LYS A 76 2.35 11.36 -20.56
N ASN A 77 3.19 11.32 -21.61
CA ASN A 77 2.88 10.71 -22.91
C ASN A 77 3.59 9.37 -23.13
N GLY A 78 4.35 8.89 -22.13
CA GLY A 78 4.98 7.57 -22.17
C GLY A 78 3.95 6.46 -22.05
N THR A 79 4.39 5.23 -22.30
CA THR A 79 3.61 4.02 -22.04
C THR A 79 3.46 3.80 -20.53
N PRO A 80 2.42 3.07 -20.07
CA PRO A 80 2.30 2.65 -18.68
C PRO A 80 3.56 1.90 -18.19
N GLN A 81 4.17 1.08 -19.04
CA GLN A 81 5.39 0.35 -18.70
C GLN A 81 6.57 1.28 -18.43
N GLU A 82 6.81 2.30 -19.27
CA GLU A 82 7.90 3.26 -19.04
C GLU A 82 7.73 4.01 -17.70
N ARG A 83 6.49 4.30 -17.30
CA ARG A 83 6.19 4.93 -16.00
C ARG A 83 6.44 3.98 -14.82
N LYS A 84 6.05 2.70 -14.93
CA LYS A 84 6.35 1.67 -13.92
C LYS A 84 7.85 1.40 -13.81
N ASP A 85 8.56 1.36 -14.94
CA ASP A 85 10.02 1.20 -14.99
C ASP A 85 10.72 2.38 -14.29
N LEU A 86 10.25 3.61 -14.53
CA LEU A 86 10.76 4.79 -13.85
C LEU A 86 10.57 4.70 -12.33
N ILE A 87 9.36 4.34 -11.88
CA ILE A 87 9.07 4.13 -10.45
C ILE A 87 10.04 3.09 -9.88
N SER A 88 10.16 1.93 -10.53
CA SER A 88 11.02 0.82 -10.09
C SER A 88 12.47 1.25 -9.95
N ASN A 89 12.98 2.00 -10.93
CA ASN A 89 14.36 2.47 -10.92
C ASN A 89 14.62 3.46 -9.78
N PHE A 90 13.74 4.45 -9.54
CA PHE A 90 13.90 5.38 -8.42
C PHE A 90 13.71 4.72 -7.05
N MET A 91 12.79 3.76 -6.94
CA MET A 91 12.61 2.93 -5.75
C MET A 91 13.88 2.14 -5.42
N ALA A 92 14.49 1.51 -6.43
CA ALA A 92 15.75 0.77 -6.25
C ALA A 92 16.93 1.66 -5.82
N LEU A 93 16.89 2.95 -6.17
CA LEU A 93 17.91 3.92 -5.77
C LEU A 93 17.65 4.53 -4.38
N GLY A 94 16.49 4.31 -3.76
CA GLY A 94 16.16 4.81 -2.42
C GLY A 94 16.11 6.33 -2.32
N HIS A 95 15.65 7.02 -3.37
CA HIS A 95 15.55 8.48 -3.36
C HIS A 95 14.54 8.97 -2.29
N GLU A 96 14.91 9.99 -1.51
CA GLU A 96 14.08 10.55 -0.42
C GLU A 96 12.69 11.07 -0.85
N ARG A 97 12.50 11.32 -2.16
CA ARG A 97 11.26 11.82 -2.75
C ARG A 97 10.42 10.73 -3.40
N ASN A 98 10.79 9.46 -3.19
CA ASN A 98 9.99 8.33 -3.62
C ASN A 98 8.55 8.40 -3.10
N PRO A 99 8.26 8.76 -1.83
CA PRO A 99 6.87 8.88 -1.37
C PRO A 99 6.08 9.91 -2.19
N ASP A 100 6.67 11.06 -2.50
CA ASP A 100 6.04 12.11 -3.31
C ASP A 100 5.77 11.63 -4.75
N MET A 101 6.71 10.88 -5.34
CA MET A 101 6.55 10.31 -6.69
C MET A 101 5.43 9.28 -6.72
N LEU A 102 5.37 8.39 -5.73
CA LEU A 102 4.29 7.41 -5.64
C LEU A 102 2.93 8.09 -5.47
N ILE A 103 2.82 9.12 -4.63
CA ILE A 103 1.60 9.92 -4.47
C ILE A 103 1.20 10.62 -5.78
N GLU A 104 2.17 11.12 -6.56
CA GLU A 104 1.89 11.67 -7.88
C GLU A 104 1.37 10.61 -8.86
N ALA A 105 1.93 9.40 -8.81
CA ALA A 105 1.51 8.27 -9.64
C ALA A 105 0.09 7.75 -9.31
N LEU A 106 -0.45 8.03 -8.13
CA LEU A 106 -1.85 7.73 -7.79
C LEU A 106 -2.87 8.51 -8.64
N LYS A 107 -2.42 9.54 -9.36
CA LYS A 107 -3.26 10.36 -10.27
C LYS A 107 -3.16 9.91 -11.72
N ASP A 108 -2.37 8.87 -12.01
CA ASP A 108 -2.10 8.42 -13.37
C ASP A 108 -3.39 8.01 -14.10
N PRO A 109 -3.59 8.29 -15.39
CA PRO A 109 -4.78 7.82 -16.10
C PRO A 109 -4.89 6.28 -16.18
N ASP A 110 -3.76 5.57 -16.05
CA ASP A 110 -3.72 4.11 -16.10
C ASP A 110 -3.82 3.50 -14.69
N THR A 111 -4.86 2.71 -14.45
CA THR A 111 -5.10 2.07 -13.14
C THR A 111 -3.95 1.18 -12.70
N ASP A 112 -3.31 0.45 -13.63
CA ASP A 112 -2.23 -0.45 -13.25
C ASP A 112 -0.99 0.34 -12.77
N VAL A 113 -0.76 1.55 -13.28
CA VAL A 113 0.29 2.44 -12.76
C VAL A 113 -0.04 2.89 -11.35
N ARG A 114 -1.31 3.21 -11.06
CA ARG A 114 -1.75 3.56 -9.69
C ARG A 114 -1.53 2.40 -8.73
N VAL A 115 -2.01 1.22 -9.07
CA VAL A 115 -1.85 0.01 -8.25
C VAL A 115 -0.37 -0.30 -8.04
N PHE A 116 0.44 -0.23 -9.10
CA PHE A 116 1.88 -0.44 -9.01
C PHE A 116 2.58 0.55 -8.06
N ALA A 117 2.12 1.81 -8.02
CA ALA A 117 2.65 2.80 -7.09
C ALA A 117 2.34 2.45 -5.63
N ILE A 118 1.15 1.90 -5.37
CA ILE A 118 0.72 1.46 -4.04
C ILE A 118 1.51 0.22 -3.61
N GLU A 119 1.65 -0.76 -4.50
CA GLU A 119 2.49 -1.95 -4.26
C GLU A 119 3.95 -1.56 -3.95
N SER A 120 4.49 -0.60 -4.71
CA SER A 120 5.85 -0.09 -4.50
C SER A 120 6.04 0.58 -3.14
N ALA A 121 4.98 1.11 -2.53
CA ALA A 121 5.05 1.72 -1.19
C ALA A 121 5.45 0.71 -0.11
N SER A 122 5.20 -0.60 -0.32
CA SER A 122 5.60 -1.67 0.62
C SER A 122 7.11 -1.78 0.83
N ALA A 123 7.92 -1.22 -0.09
CA ALA A 123 9.37 -1.17 0.04
C ALA A 123 9.89 0.09 0.77
N LEU A 124 9.00 1.02 1.13
CA LEU A 124 9.34 2.21 1.92
C LEU A 124 9.35 1.89 3.42
N THR A 125 9.84 2.84 4.22
CA THR A 125 9.62 2.78 5.68
C THR A 125 8.12 2.87 6.00
N GLU A 126 7.70 2.38 7.16
CA GLU A 126 6.28 2.42 7.58
C GLU A 126 5.72 3.85 7.53
N GLU A 127 6.47 4.84 8.01
CA GLU A 127 6.05 6.25 8.03
C GLU A 127 5.85 6.80 6.61
N GLU A 128 6.79 6.52 5.71
CA GLU A 128 6.72 6.93 4.31
C GLU A 128 5.59 6.24 3.57
N SER A 129 5.47 4.92 3.73
CA SER A 129 4.40 4.14 3.13
C SER A 129 3.03 4.59 3.62
N THR A 130 2.89 4.86 4.92
CA THR A 130 1.64 5.39 5.51
C THR A 130 1.17 6.65 4.79
N ARG A 131 2.09 7.58 4.42
CA ARG A 131 1.73 8.78 3.64
C ARG A 131 1.16 8.45 2.26
N VAL A 132 1.74 7.45 1.58
CA VAL A 132 1.24 6.98 0.27
C VAL A 132 -0.13 6.31 0.43
N LEU A 133 -0.28 5.44 1.44
CA LEU A 133 -1.50 4.70 1.71
C LEU A 133 -2.67 5.60 2.13
N GLN A 134 -2.40 6.71 2.83
CA GLN A 134 -3.41 7.74 3.10
C GLN A 134 -3.99 8.28 1.78
N ALA A 135 -3.13 8.70 0.85
CA ALA A 135 -3.58 9.19 -0.45
C ALA A 135 -4.30 8.12 -1.28
N ALA A 136 -3.88 6.84 -1.17
CA ALA A 136 -4.52 5.72 -1.84
C ALA A 136 -5.90 5.36 -1.26
N ALA A 137 -6.08 5.47 0.07
CA ALA A 137 -7.35 5.23 0.75
C ALA A 137 -8.46 6.21 0.31
N ALA A 138 -8.08 7.41 -0.12
CA ALA A 138 -8.98 8.42 -0.68
C ALA A 138 -9.05 8.41 -2.23
N ASN A 139 -8.45 7.41 -2.90
CA ASN A 139 -8.43 7.35 -4.38
C ASN A 139 -9.84 7.11 -4.95
N ASP A 140 -10.10 7.62 -6.15
CA ASP A 140 -11.37 7.43 -6.85
C ASP A 140 -11.51 6.02 -7.45
N ASN A 141 -10.39 5.37 -7.75
CA ASN A 141 -10.35 4.01 -8.27
C ASN A 141 -10.47 2.95 -7.14
N PRO A 142 -11.41 1.98 -7.25
CA PRO A 142 -11.59 0.95 -6.23
C PRO A 142 -10.42 -0.03 -6.09
N ASP A 143 -9.77 -0.43 -7.19
CA ASP A 143 -8.63 -1.36 -7.15
C ASP A 143 -7.44 -0.76 -6.38
N ALA A 144 -7.23 0.56 -6.53
CA ALA A 144 -6.26 1.30 -5.74
C ALA A 144 -6.60 1.27 -4.23
N ARG A 145 -7.88 1.42 -3.86
CA ARG A 145 -8.29 1.37 -2.46
C ARG A 145 -8.14 -0.02 -1.86
N GLU A 146 -8.58 -1.05 -2.59
CA GLU A 146 -8.43 -2.45 -2.18
C GLU A 146 -6.96 -2.79 -1.91
N MET A 147 -6.06 -2.35 -2.80
CA MET A 147 -4.62 -2.53 -2.59
C MET A 147 -4.14 -1.78 -1.34
N ALA A 148 -4.62 -0.56 -1.10
CA ALA A 148 -4.26 0.21 0.09
C ALA A 148 -4.68 -0.52 1.39
N TRP A 149 -5.89 -1.08 1.43
CA TRP A 149 -6.39 -1.87 2.57
C TRP A 149 -5.56 -3.12 2.81
N SER A 150 -5.25 -3.87 1.74
CA SER A 150 -4.43 -5.07 1.80
C SER A 150 -3.03 -4.79 2.37
N ILE A 151 -2.37 -3.72 1.92
CA ILE A 151 -1.04 -3.34 2.43
C ILE A 151 -1.12 -2.79 3.86
N ALA A 152 -2.18 -2.05 4.21
CA ALA A 152 -2.37 -1.48 5.54
C ALA A 152 -2.78 -2.51 6.61
N ALA A 153 -3.31 -3.68 6.22
CA ALA A 153 -3.78 -4.71 7.14
C ALA A 153 -2.75 -5.10 8.24
N PRO A 154 -1.46 -5.36 7.93
CA PRO A 154 -0.44 -5.65 8.94
C PRO A 154 0.12 -4.41 9.66
N TYR A 155 -0.31 -3.19 9.33
CA TYR A 155 0.28 -1.98 9.91
C TYR A 155 -0.15 -1.80 11.37
N PRO A 156 0.71 -1.18 12.20
CA PRO A 156 0.34 -0.79 13.56
C PRO A 156 -0.89 0.12 13.59
N ILE A 157 -1.65 0.03 14.69
CA ILE A 157 -2.88 0.82 14.88
C ILE A 157 -2.69 2.32 14.61
N PRO A 158 -1.61 3.01 15.08
CA PRO A 158 -1.43 4.43 14.80
C PRO A 158 -1.38 4.78 13.30
N SER A 159 -0.83 3.88 12.49
CA SER A 159 -0.75 4.06 11.04
C SER A 159 -2.08 3.76 10.37
N LYS A 160 -2.79 2.71 10.82
CA LYS A 160 -4.18 2.43 10.39
C LYS A 160 -5.13 3.59 10.69
N VAL A 161 -5.04 4.21 11.86
CA VAL A 161 -5.81 5.42 12.24
C VAL A 161 -5.63 6.54 11.22
N LYS A 162 -4.39 6.81 10.80
CA LYS A 162 -4.10 7.84 9.79
C LYS A 162 -4.69 7.49 8.42
N ILE A 163 -4.57 6.22 8.01
CA ILE A 163 -5.02 5.72 6.71
C ILE A 163 -6.55 5.75 6.61
N TYR A 164 -7.26 5.15 7.58
CA TYR A 164 -8.72 5.17 7.58
C TYR A 164 -9.27 6.59 7.80
N GLY A 165 -8.66 7.38 8.67
CA GLY A 165 -9.08 8.77 8.91
C GLY A 165 -9.05 9.63 7.64
N GLU A 166 -8.08 9.42 6.76
CA GLU A 166 -8.02 10.11 5.46
C GLU A 166 -9.21 9.76 4.57
N ALA A 167 -9.59 8.47 4.48
CA ALA A 167 -10.78 8.04 3.74
C ALA A 167 -12.08 8.62 4.33
N LEU A 168 -12.21 8.62 5.66
CA LEU A 168 -13.40 9.19 6.33
C LEU A 168 -13.53 10.70 6.13
N ALA A 169 -12.41 11.43 6.17
CA ALA A 169 -12.39 12.89 6.05
C ALA A 169 -12.52 13.38 4.61
N LYS A 170 -11.82 12.74 3.65
CA LYS A 170 -11.67 13.27 2.29
C LYS A 170 -12.21 12.35 1.19
N GLY A 171 -12.48 11.10 1.52
CA GLY A 171 -13.00 10.13 0.56
C GLY A 171 -14.45 10.39 0.16
N SER A 172 -14.83 9.88 -1.01
CA SER A 172 -16.22 9.78 -1.44
C SER A 172 -17.02 8.87 -0.49
N ASP A 173 -18.34 8.82 -0.65
CA ASP A 173 -19.16 7.92 0.18
C ASP A 173 -18.76 6.46 0.00
N ALA A 174 -18.33 6.05 -1.20
CA ALA A 174 -17.81 4.71 -1.43
C ALA A 174 -16.52 4.42 -0.64
N ASN A 175 -15.60 5.39 -0.55
CA ASN A 175 -14.38 5.25 0.27
C ASN A 175 -14.73 5.04 1.75
N VAL A 176 -15.77 5.72 2.22
CA VAL A 176 -16.21 5.66 3.62
C VAL A 176 -16.86 4.34 3.96
N GLU A 177 -17.75 3.84 3.11
CA GLU A 177 -18.35 2.51 3.33
C GLU A 177 -17.28 1.41 3.32
N GLU A 178 -16.33 1.45 2.38
CA GLU A 178 -15.21 0.49 2.37
C GLU A 178 -14.35 0.60 3.63
N ALA A 179 -14.04 1.81 4.11
CA ALA A 179 -13.29 1.98 5.35
C ALA A 179 -14.04 1.38 6.54
N PHE A 180 -15.37 1.53 6.62
CA PHE A 180 -16.16 0.89 7.68
C PHE A 180 -16.14 -0.63 7.57
N GLU A 181 -16.32 -1.18 6.37
CA GLU A 181 -16.22 -2.62 6.14
C GLU A 181 -14.88 -3.16 6.64
N GLU A 182 -13.77 -2.55 6.25
CA GLU A 182 -12.43 -2.98 6.66
C GLU A 182 -12.19 -2.83 8.17
N MET A 183 -12.59 -1.70 8.76
CA MET A 183 -12.45 -1.48 10.21
C MET A 183 -13.32 -2.46 11.02
N SER A 184 -14.48 -2.88 10.50
CA SER A 184 -15.38 -3.83 11.18
C SER A 184 -14.81 -5.26 11.24
N ILE A 185 -13.88 -5.61 10.35
CA ILE A 185 -13.19 -6.91 10.36
C ILE A 185 -12.27 -7.01 11.58
N THR A 186 -11.62 -5.90 11.93
CA THR A 186 -10.72 -5.79 13.09
C THR A 186 -11.07 -4.56 13.92
N PRO A 187 -12.18 -4.59 14.67
CA PRO A 187 -12.62 -3.43 15.42
C PRO A 187 -11.64 -3.18 16.55
N GLU A 188 -11.08 -1.98 16.57
CA GLU A 188 -10.04 -1.56 17.51
C GLU A 188 -10.46 -0.23 18.14
N MET A 189 -10.24 -0.09 19.46
CA MET A 189 -10.66 1.10 20.21
C MET A 189 -10.12 2.41 19.61
N PRO A 190 -8.85 2.52 19.18
CA PRO A 190 -8.36 3.75 18.55
C PRO A 190 -9.02 4.08 17.21
N LEU A 191 -9.56 3.09 16.48
CA LEU A 191 -10.33 3.33 15.26
C LEU A 191 -11.71 3.90 15.58
N PHE A 192 -12.35 3.37 16.63
CA PHE A 192 -13.59 3.91 17.15
C PHE A 192 -13.43 5.35 17.65
N GLU A 193 -12.40 5.62 18.46
CA GLU A 193 -12.09 6.97 18.94
C GLU A 193 -11.81 7.94 17.80
N MET A 194 -11.06 7.50 16.78
CA MET A 194 -10.82 8.28 15.57
C MET A 194 -12.13 8.69 14.90
N MET A 195 -13.12 7.78 14.76
CA MET A 195 -14.44 8.12 14.23
C MET A 195 -15.12 9.21 15.06
N ILE A 196 -15.07 9.11 16.40
CA ILE A 196 -15.64 10.15 17.27
C ILE A 196 -14.98 11.50 16.99
N TYR A 197 -13.65 11.57 16.97
CA TYR A 197 -12.96 12.84 16.70
C TYR A 197 -13.28 13.42 15.32
N HIS A 198 -13.42 12.60 14.29
CA HIS A 198 -13.84 13.07 12.96
C HIS A 198 -15.24 13.69 12.97
N THR A 199 -16.19 13.15 13.74
CA THR A 199 -17.53 13.77 13.84
C THR A 199 -17.52 15.18 14.45
N LEU A 200 -16.48 15.51 15.20
CA LEU A 200 -16.30 16.83 15.82
C LEU A 200 -15.68 17.87 14.86
N ASP A 201 -15.22 17.46 13.67
CA ASP A 201 -14.72 18.41 12.67
C ASP A 201 -15.84 19.35 12.21
N PRO A 202 -15.69 20.68 12.41
CA PRO A 202 -16.72 21.64 12.00
C PRO A 202 -16.94 21.67 10.49
N ASN A 203 -15.97 21.24 9.69
CA ASN A 203 -16.04 21.26 8.23
C ASN A 203 -16.62 19.97 7.63
N LEU A 204 -16.81 18.93 8.46
CA LEU A 204 -17.36 17.67 7.98
C LEU A 204 -18.87 17.82 7.69
N PRO A 205 -19.37 17.42 6.51
CA PRO A 205 -20.79 17.54 6.17
C PRO A 205 -21.69 16.81 7.16
N ASP A 206 -22.87 17.36 7.44
CA ASP A 206 -23.81 16.75 8.40
C ASP A 206 -24.22 15.34 7.99
N SER A 207 -24.40 15.07 6.71
CA SER A 207 -24.66 13.70 6.21
C SER A 207 -23.55 12.72 6.58
N ARG A 208 -22.28 13.16 6.49
CA ARG A 208 -21.11 12.35 6.84
C ARG A 208 -21.00 12.16 8.37
N LYS A 209 -21.29 13.20 9.17
CA LYS A 209 -21.38 13.10 10.63
C LYS A 209 -22.44 12.10 11.07
N GLN A 210 -23.63 12.17 10.48
CA GLN A 210 -24.73 11.25 10.77
C GLN A 210 -24.40 9.80 10.37
N ARG A 211 -23.71 9.62 9.23
CA ARG A 211 -23.26 8.28 8.83
C ARG A 211 -22.23 7.69 9.79
N LEU A 212 -21.26 8.48 10.25
CA LEU A 212 -20.29 8.07 11.28
C LEU A 212 -20.97 7.73 12.60
N LEU A 213 -21.93 8.56 13.04
CA LEU A 213 -22.71 8.30 14.26
C LEU A 213 -23.42 6.96 14.20
N LYS A 214 -24.06 6.67 13.06
CA LYS A 214 -24.70 5.37 12.82
C LYS A 214 -23.70 4.21 12.90
N GLU A 215 -22.51 4.36 12.32
CA GLU A 215 -21.48 3.32 12.40
C GLU A 215 -21.04 3.08 13.84
N MET A 216 -20.77 4.14 14.59
CA MET A 216 -20.36 4.04 15.98
C MET A 216 -21.44 3.38 16.85
N GLN A 217 -22.72 3.67 16.60
CA GLN A 217 -23.82 2.99 17.28
C GLN A 217 -23.79 1.47 17.02
N LEU A 218 -23.56 1.05 15.76
CA LEU A 218 -23.43 -0.38 15.41
C LEU A 218 -22.25 -1.06 16.10
N TRP A 219 -21.15 -0.33 16.33
CA TRP A 219 -19.98 -0.87 17.05
C TRP A 219 -20.23 -1.05 18.54
N LEU A 220 -21.11 -0.24 19.14
CA LEU A 220 -21.45 -0.32 20.56
C LEU A 220 -22.50 -1.41 20.86
N GLU A 221 -23.45 -1.67 19.94
CA GLU A 221 -24.57 -2.62 20.15
C GLU A 221 -24.15 -4.05 20.58
N PRO A 222 -23.08 -4.67 20.04
CA PRO A 222 -22.65 -6.00 20.48
C PRO A 222 -22.09 -6.06 21.91
N GLY A 223 -21.86 -4.91 22.57
CA GLY A 223 -21.20 -4.81 23.87
C GLY A 223 -22.00 -5.34 25.08
N GLY A 224 -23.25 -5.77 24.88
CA GLY A 224 -24.05 -6.46 25.91
C GLY A 224 -24.55 -5.59 27.07
N GLY A 225 -24.49 -4.26 26.93
CA GLY A 225 -25.04 -3.29 27.88
C GLY A 225 -26.12 -2.40 27.27
N ASP A 226 -26.84 -1.65 28.12
CA ASP A 226 -27.78 -0.62 27.68
C ASP A 226 -27.02 0.57 27.10
N VAL A 227 -26.60 0.46 25.83
CA VAL A 227 -25.97 1.56 25.10
C VAL A 227 -27.07 2.57 24.73
N PRO A 228 -26.97 3.84 25.16
CA PRO A 228 -27.93 4.86 24.73
C PRO A 228 -27.92 5.03 23.21
N THR A 229 -29.06 5.43 22.65
CA THR A 229 -29.11 5.90 21.26
C THR A 229 -28.76 7.38 21.22
N PHE A 230 -27.83 7.74 20.34
CA PHE A 230 -27.39 9.13 20.18
C PHE A 230 -27.93 9.74 18.88
N SER A 231 -28.42 10.98 18.95
CA SER A 231 -28.82 11.76 17.77
C SER A 231 -27.81 12.83 17.37
N ASP A 232 -26.92 13.21 18.31
CA ASP A 232 -25.84 14.17 18.10
C ASP A 232 -24.50 13.47 18.44
N PRO A 233 -23.48 13.53 17.56
CA PRO A 233 -22.16 13.00 17.88
C PRO A 233 -21.51 13.60 19.13
N LYS A 234 -21.88 14.84 19.52
CA LYS A 234 -21.41 15.45 20.77
C LYS A 234 -21.92 14.71 22.00
N ASP A 235 -23.17 14.24 21.98
CA ASP A 235 -23.74 13.49 23.10
C ASP A 235 -23.01 12.15 23.27
N LEU A 236 -22.69 11.48 22.14
CA LEU A 236 -21.87 10.27 22.14
C LEU A 236 -20.47 10.55 22.70
N PHE A 237 -19.82 11.64 22.29
CA PHE A 237 -18.50 12.01 22.78
C PHE A 237 -18.48 12.31 24.28
N GLU A 238 -19.47 13.04 24.81
CA GLU A 238 -19.57 13.30 26.24
C GLU A 238 -19.84 12.01 27.03
N TRP A 239 -20.67 11.10 26.51
CA TRP A 239 -20.88 9.78 27.11
C TRP A 239 -19.63 8.92 27.09
N TRP A 240 -18.88 8.90 25.99
CA TRP A 240 -17.65 8.11 25.86
C TRP A 240 -16.54 8.54 26.83
N LYS A 241 -16.49 9.84 27.18
CA LYS A 241 -15.52 10.39 28.14
C LYS A 241 -15.88 10.15 29.62
N ALA A 242 -17.15 9.88 29.91
CA ALA A 242 -17.68 9.79 31.28
C ALA A 242 -17.35 8.45 31.93
#